data_AF-A0A9P7KMV8-F1
#
_entry.id   AF-A0A9P7KMV8-F1
#
_cell.length_a   1.000
_cell.length_b   1.000
_cell.length_c   1.000
_cell.angle_alpha   90.00
_cell.angle_beta   90.00
_cell.angle_gamma   90.00
#
_symmetry.space_group_name_H-M   'P 1'
#
loop_
_entity.id
_entity.type
_entity.pdbx_description
1 polymer ?
#
loop_
_entity_poly.entity_id
_entity_poly.type
_entity_poly.pdbx_seq_one_letter_code
_entity_poly.pdbx_strand_id
1 'polypeptide(L)' 'MINHNPFADDGSDAAFDFLAPVWPTTNISLHRTLFRGNMGWLNYNASGVGEVIDRFRWENGCIVEHWDVGEVWPAGH' A
#
# COMPACT_ATOMS: atom_id res chain seq x y z
N MET A 1 12.16 -2.28 2.06
CA MET A 1 10.96 -2.91 2.66
C MET A 1 10.75 -4.27 2.01
N ILE A 2 10.17 -5.22 2.73
CA ILE A 2 9.76 -6.52 2.17
C ILE A 2 8.40 -6.31 1.48
N ASN A 3 8.26 -6.78 0.25
CA ASN A 3 7.06 -6.65 -0.54
C ASN A 3 6.44 -8.03 -0.78
N HIS A 4 5.16 -8.18 -0.44
CA HIS A 4 4.44 -9.44 -0.61
C HIS A 4 3.59 -9.48 -1.88
N ASN A 5 3.58 -8.39 -2.68
CA ASN A 5 3.00 -8.43 -4.01
C ASN A 5 3.89 -9.29 -4.94
N PRO A 6 3.41 -10.42 -5.50
CA PRO A 6 4.21 -11.28 -6.37
C PRO A 6 4.63 -10.64 -7.69
N PHE A 7 4.12 -9.44 -8.01
CA PHE A 7 4.44 -8.67 -9.21
C PHE A 7 5.44 -7.53 -8.95
N ALA A 8 5.97 -7.41 -7.72
CA ALA A 8 6.93 -6.38 -7.36
C ALA A 8 8.09 -6.94 -6.53
N ASP A 9 9.28 -6.37 -6.74
CA ASP A 9 10.46 -6.74 -5.97
C ASP A 9 10.50 -6.04 -4.60
N ASP A 10 11.35 -6.56 -3.72
CA ASP A 10 11.69 -5.95 -2.43
C ASP A 10 12.48 -4.64 -2.61
N GLY A 11 12.34 -3.74 -1.62
CA GLY A 11 13.11 -2.49 -1.55
C GLY A 11 12.32 -1.23 -1.91
N SER A 12 12.74 -0.09 -1.36
CA SER A 12 12.14 1.21 -1.67
C SER A 12 12.39 1.65 -3.10
N ASP A 13 13.56 1.32 -3.64
CA ASP A 13 13.96 1.72 -4.99
C ASP A 13 13.10 1.00 -6.03
N ALA A 14 12.87 -0.31 -5.86
CA ALA A 14 11.96 -1.07 -6.71
C ALA A 14 10.52 -0.52 -6.69
N ALA A 15 10.01 -0.17 -5.50
CA ALA A 15 8.70 0.45 -5.37
C ALA A 15 8.64 1.83 -6.06
N PHE A 16 9.69 2.64 -5.91
CA PHE A 16 9.78 3.94 -6.55
C PHE A 16 9.85 3.82 -8.07
N ASP A 17 10.72 2.97 -8.60
CA ASP A 17 10.89 2.78 -10.05
C ASP A 17 9.61 2.28 -10.71
N PHE A 18 8.83 1.45 -10.01
CA PHE A 18 7.54 0.96 -10.51
C PHE A 18 6.44 2.05 -10.49
N LEU A 19 6.34 2.82 -9.40
CA LEU A 19 5.23 3.75 -9.19
C LEU A 19 5.47 5.16 -9.78
N ALA A 20 6.72 5.64 -9.75
CA ALA A 20 7.06 7.01 -10.18
C ALA A 20 6.59 7.36 -11.61
N PRO A 21 6.65 6.45 -12.61
CA PRO A 21 6.19 6.77 -13.96
C PRO A 21 4.68 7.05 -14.08
N VAL A 22 3.85 6.42 -13.23
CA VAL A 22 2.38 6.53 -13.28
C VAL A 22 1.82 7.49 -12.21
N TRP A 23 2.61 7.81 -11.19
CA TRP A 23 2.20 8.67 -10.08
C TRP A 23 1.61 10.02 -10.52
N PRO A 24 2.16 10.76 -11.51
CA PRO A 24 1.64 12.08 -11.88
C PRO A 24 0.24 12.05 -12.51
N THR A 25 -0.20 10.90 -13.01
CA THR A 25 -1.48 10.74 -13.73
C THR A 25 -2.50 9.91 -12.97
N THR A 26 -2.09 9.29 -11.86
CA THR A 26 -2.97 8.48 -11.02
C THR A 26 -3.76 9.38 -10.07
N ASN A 27 -5.08 9.39 -10.23
CA ASN A 27 -5.98 10.01 -9.27
C ASN A 27 -6.30 9.02 -8.15
N ILE A 28 -6.08 9.44 -6.91
CA ILE A 28 -6.36 8.65 -5.71
C ILE A 28 -7.57 9.23 -4.99
N SER A 29 -8.56 8.38 -4.71
CA SER A 29 -9.71 8.70 -3.86
C SER A 29 -9.66 7.84 -2.60
N LEU A 30 -9.34 8.46 -1.46
CA LEU A 30 -9.22 7.76 -0.18
C LEU A 30 -10.59 7.44 0.42
N HIS A 31 -10.79 6.19 0.84
CA HIS A 31 -12.02 5.75 1.51
C HIS A 31 -11.84 5.60 3.01
N ARG A 32 -10.80 4.90 3.46
CA ARG A 32 -10.57 4.61 4.88
C ARG A 32 -9.09 4.55 5.23
N THR A 33 -8.79 4.87 6.48
CA THR A 33 -7.48 4.69 7.09
C THR A 33 -7.62 4.01 8.45
N LEU A 34 -6.65 3.16 8.78
CA LEU A 34 -6.61 2.49 10.08
C LEU A 34 -5.15 2.33 10.50
N PHE A 35 -4.88 2.58 11.77
CA PHE A 35 -3.59 2.27 12.38
C PHE A 35 -3.81 1.46 13.66
N ARG A 36 -3.08 0.36 13.83
CA ARG A 36 -3.12 -0.51 15.01
C ARG A 36 -1.70 -0.96 15.35
N GLY A 37 -1.17 -0.52 16.48
CA GLY A 37 0.20 -0.84 16.88
C GLY A 37 1.20 -0.28 15.86
N ASN A 38 1.97 -1.15 15.20
CA ASN A 38 2.88 -0.79 14.12
C ASN A 38 2.36 -1.14 12.73
N MET A 39 1.06 -1.41 12.59
CA MET A 39 0.42 -1.76 11.32
C MET A 39 -0.52 -0.66 10.87
N GLY A 40 -0.48 -0.32 9.58
CA GLY A 40 -1.36 0.66 8.94
C GLY A 40 -2.10 0.05 7.75
N TRP A 41 -3.33 0.50 7.51
CA TRP A 41 -4.12 0.15 6.34
C TRP A 41 -4.64 1.41 5.65
N LEU A 42 -4.61 1.37 4.33
CA LEU A 42 -5.28 2.33 3.46
C LEU A 42 -6.26 1.57 2.58
N ASN A 43 -7.46 2.12 2.41
CA ASN A 43 -8.38 1.68 1.39
C ASN A 43 -8.76 2.86 0.51
N TYR A 44 -8.52 2.74 -0.79
CA TYR A 44 -8.67 3.82 -1.76
C TYR A 44 -8.96 3.26 -3.16
N ASN A 45 -9.52 4.11 -4.01
CA ASN A 45 -9.62 3.87 -5.43
C ASN A 45 -8.48 4.60 -6.17
N ALA A 46 -7.79 3.90 -7.05
CA ALA A 46 -6.78 4.46 -7.95
C ALA A 46 -7.24 4.38 -9.41
N SER A 47 -7.23 5.51 -10.11
CA SER A 47 -7.64 5.55 -11.52
C SER A 47 -6.82 4.58 -12.38
N GLY A 48 -7.49 3.71 -13.14
CA GLY A 48 -6.85 2.71 -14.00
C GLY A 48 -6.45 1.41 -13.29
N VAL A 49 -6.48 1.38 -11.95
CA VAL A 49 -6.21 0.18 -11.14
C VAL A 49 -7.50 -0.35 -10.51
N GLY A 50 -8.34 0.54 -9.98
CA GLY A 50 -9.56 0.21 -9.25
C GLY A 50 -9.39 0.32 -7.75
N GLU A 51 -10.17 -0.47 -7.00
CA GLU A 51 -10.16 -0.50 -5.55
C GLU A 51 -8.92 -1.24 -5.02
N VAL A 52 -8.20 -0.62 -4.08
CA VAL A 52 -6.99 -1.17 -3.46
C VAL A 52 -7.13 -1.11 -1.94
N ILE A 53 -6.57 -2.12 -1.27
CA ILE A 53 -6.34 -2.13 0.17
C ILE A 53 -4.87 -2.43 0.39
N ASP A 54 -4.12 -1.44 0.86
CA ASP A 54 -2.74 -1.65 1.27
C ASP A 54 -2.69 -1.90 2.77
N ARG A 55 -1.83 -2.83 3.18
CA ARG A 55 -1.36 -3.00 4.55
C ARG A 55 0.14 -2.73 4.61
N PHE A 56 0.55 -1.99 5.63
CA PHE A 56 1.94 -1.65 5.89
C PHE A 56 2.34 -2.02 7.31
N ARG A 57 3.57 -2.53 7.47
CA ARG A 57 4.26 -2.56 8.77
C ARG A 57 5.25 -1.41 8.86
N TRP A 58 5.26 -0.78 10.02
CA TRP A 58 6.08 0.38 10.32
C TRP A 58 7.16 0.05 11.35
N GLU A 59 8.33 0.66 11.17
CA GLU A 59 9.44 0.58 12.12
C GLU A 59 10.25 1.88 12.03
N ASN A 60 10.47 2.53 13.18
CA ASN A 60 11.21 3.80 13.28
C ASN A 60 10.73 4.90 12.30
N GLY A 61 9.41 4.94 12.05
CA GLY A 61 8.80 5.92 11.13
C GLY A 61 8.89 5.56 9.65
N CYS A 62 9.48 4.41 9.31
CA CYS A 62 9.59 3.93 7.93
C CYS A 62 8.63 2.76 7.67
N ILE A 63 8.12 2.67 6.44
CA ILE A 63 7.46 1.45 5.94
C ILE A 63 8.54 0.41 5.68
N VAL A 64 8.45 -0.72 6.37
CA VAL A 64 9.43 -1.81 6.27
C VAL A 64 8.85 -3.07 5.65
N GLU A 65 7.52 -3.15 5.50
CA GLU A 65 6.83 -4.28 4.89
C GLU A 65 5.47 -3.87 4.30
N HIS A 66 5.04 -4.52 3.22
CA HIS A 66 3.84 -4.18 2.44
C HIS A 66 3.08 -5.41 1.92
N TRP A 67 1.75 -5.32 1.90
CA TRP A 67 0.83 -6.24 1.25
C TRP A 67 -0.32 -5.48 0.61
N ASP A 68 -0.75 -5.90 -0.57
CA ASP A 68 -1.90 -5.37 -1.30
C ASP A 68 -2.72 -6.48 -2.00
N VAL A 69 -2.06 -7.54 -2.49
CA VAL A 69 -2.72 -8.65 -3.17
C VAL A 69 -3.52 -9.50 -2.19
N GLY A 70 -4.85 -9.49 -2.38
CA GLY A 70 -5.79 -10.27 -1.57
C GLY A 70 -6.03 -9.70 -0.18
N GLU A 71 -5.54 -8.49 0.11
CA GLU A 71 -5.77 -7.84 1.39
C GLU A 71 -7.24 -7.44 1.54
N VAL A 72 -7.76 -7.61 2.75
CA VAL A 72 -9.13 -7.26 3.11
C VAL A 72 -9.12 -6.26 4.26
N TRP A 73 -10.10 -5.36 4.26
CA TRP A 73 -10.24 -4.42 5.35
C TRP A 73 -10.47 -5.16 6.68
N PRO A 74 -9.73 -4.85 7.77
CA PRO A 74 -9.93 -5.52 9.04
C PRO A 74 -11.36 -5.41 9.54
N ALA A 75 -11.98 -6.55 9.86
CA ALA A 75 -13.33 -6.58 10.41
C ALA A 75 -13.35 -6.09 11.86
N GLY A 76 -14.37 -5.30 12.22
CA GLY A 76 -14.64 -4.84 13.59
C GLY A 76 -13.89 -3.56 13.97
N HIS A 77 -14.67 -2.50 14.21
CA HIS A 77 -14.32 -1.31 14.99
C HIS A 77 -15.36 -1.14 16.09
#